data_AF-A0AAV6C037-F1
#
_entry.id   AF-A0AAV6C037-F1
#
_cell.length_a   1.000
_cell.length_b   1.000
_cell.length_c   1.000
_cell.angle_alpha   90.00
_cell.angle_beta   90.00
_cell.angle_gamma   90.00
#
_symmetry.space_group_name_H-M   'P 1'
#
loop_
_entity.id
_entity.type
_entity.pdbx_description
1 polymer ?
#
loop_
_entity_poly.entity_id
_entity_poly.type
_entity_poly.pdbx_seq_one_letter_code
_entity_poly.pdbx_strand_id
1 'polypeptide(L)'
;MSLSETASTASAEPAEAQLFGERGARAVVSVAPGSLAAALATARQYGVVPREIGRVTRGTLRIELQGRALIDAPVESLRDAWAGGLQRALQIA
;
A
#
# COMPACT_ATOMS: atom_id res chain seq x y z
N MET A 1 -2.18 -0.77 -12.43
CA MET A 1 -2.13 0.15 -11.28
C MET A 1 -0.98 -0.31 -10.40
N SER A 2 0.24 0.10 -10.73
CA SER A 2 1.47 -0.24 -10.00
C SER A 2 1.62 0.72 -8.85
N LEU A 3 2.12 0.27 -7.71
CA LEU A 3 2.54 1.15 -6.62
C LEU A 3 4.01 0.85 -6.47
N SER A 4 4.92 1.80 -6.67
CA SER A 4 6.33 1.61 -6.31
C SER A 4 6.74 2.77 -5.43
N GLU A 5 7.05 2.51 -4.15
CA GLU A 5 7.77 3.45 -3.31
C GLU A 5 8.47 2.78 -2.11
N THR A 6 9.54 3.44 -1.68
CA THR A 6 10.37 3.22 -0.49
C THR A 6 9.62 3.68 0.77
N ALA A 7 8.84 2.78 1.38
CA ALA A 7 8.27 3.05 2.70
C ALA A 7 9.30 2.68 3.80
N SER A 8 10.02 3.67 4.32
CA SER A 8 10.89 3.47 5.51
C SER A 8 10.05 3.50 6.79
N THR A 9 9.26 2.46 7.06
CA THR A 9 8.50 2.37 8.31
C THR A 9 9.42 2.05 9.50
N ALA A 10 9.71 3.07 10.32
CA ALA A 10 10.54 3.00 11.52
C ALA A 10 9.82 2.37 12.73
N SER A 11 9.09 1.27 12.52
CA SER A 11 8.50 0.49 13.61
C SER A 11 9.36 -0.75 13.88
N ALA A 12 9.61 -1.06 15.15
CA ALA A 12 10.34 -2.26 15.58
C ALA A 12 9.57 -3.59 15.36
N GLU A 13 8.43 -3.51 14.68
CA GLU A 13 7.58 -4.66 14.37
C GLU A 13 8.16 -5.50 13.22
N PRO A 14 7.90 -6.82 13.18
CA PRO A 14 8.22 -7.65 12.03
C PRO A 14 7.61 -7.12 10.72
N ALA A 15 8.25 -7.38 9.58
CA ALA A 15 7.81 -6.88 8.27
C ALA A 15 6.36 -7.28 7.94
N GLU A 16 5.95 -8.47 8.37
CA GLU A 16 4.61 -9.02 8.20
C GLU A 16 3.59 -8.21 9.00
N ALA A 17 3.91 -7.82 10.24
CA ALA A 17 3.03 -6.99 11.07
C ALA A 17 2.90 -5.56 10.50
N GLN A 18 3.94 -5.05 9.85
CA GLN A 18 3.90 -3.74 9.19
C GLN A 18 3.04 -3.75 7.91
N LEU A 19 3.09 -4.84 7.13
CA LEU A 19 2.37 -4.95 5.85
C LEU A 19 0.94 -5.47 6.00
N PHE A 20 0.74 -6.48 6.84
CA PHE A 20 -0.53 -7.22 6.95
C PHE A 20 -1.26 -6.95 8.27
N GLY A 21 -0.70 -6.09 9.15
CA GLY A 21 -1.35 -5.74 10.41
C GLY A 21 -2.65 -4.95 10.20
N GLU A 22 -3.76 -5.45 10.73
CA GLU A 22 -5.11 -4.89 10.55
C GLU A 22 -5.50 -3.85 11.62
N ARG A 23 -4.62 -2.89 11.92
CA ARG A 23 -4.99 -1.77 12.79
C ARG A 23 -6.04 -0.87 12.11
N GLY A 24 -7.14 -0.62 12.81
CA GLY A 24 -8.23 0.25 12.35
C GLY A 24 -7.86 1.73 12.28
N ALA A 25 -8.82 2.55 11.85
CA ALA A 25 -8.69 4.02 11.74
C ALA A 25 -7.53 4.51 10.84
N ARG A 26 -7.24 3.78 9.76
CA ARG A 26 -6.25 4.16 8.74
C ARG A 26 -6.90 4.21 7.37
N ALA A 27 -6.45 5.13 6.53
CA ALA A 27 -6.87 5.25 5.14
C ALA A 27 -5.66 5.54 4.25
N VAL A 28 -5.71 5.05 3.00
CA VAL A 28 -4.75 5.39 1.95
C VAL A 28 -5.46 6.30 0.94
N VAL A 29 -4.86 7.43 0.63
CA VAL A 29 -5.42 8.43 -0.29
C VAL A 29 -4.40 8.76 -1.36
N SER A 30 -4.82 8.72 -2.62
CA SER A 30 -4.03 9.22 -3.76
C SER A 30 -4.42 10.66 -4.05
N VAL A 31 -3.43 11.54 -4.22
CA VAL A 31 -3.63 12.95 -4.59
C VAL A 31 -2.75 13.32 -5.77
N ALA A 32 -3.15 14.34 -6.52
CA ALA A 32 -2.27 14.94 -7.51
C ALA A 32 -1.04 15.55 -6.80
N PRO A 33 0.17 15.52 -7.41
CA PRO A 33 1.38 16.05 -6.76
C PRO A 33 1.24 17.49 -6.27
N GLY A 34 0.55 18.35 -7.03
CA GLY A 34 0.29 19.74 -6.64
C GLY A 34 -0.64 19.92 -5.44
N SER A 35 -1.38 18.87 -5.05
CA SER A 35 -2.30 18.89 -3.91
C SER A 35 -1.72 18.24 -2.64
N LEU A 36 -0.50 17.68 -2.72
CA LEU A 36 0.10 16.94 -1.60
C LEU A 36 0.22 17.80 -0.34
N ALA A 37 0.79 19.01 -0.46
CA ALA A 37 0.98 19.91 0.67
C ALA A 37 -0.35 20.27 1.34
N ALA A 38 -1.39 20.55 0.55
CA ALA A 38 -2.73 20.86 1.06
C ALA A 38 -3.35 19.67 1.78
N ALA A 39 -3.27 18.47 1.21
CA ALA A 39 -3.80 17.25 1.83
C ALA A 39 -3.11 16.94 3.17
N LEU A 40 -1.78 17.09 3.25
CA LEU A 40 -1.02 16.90 4.49
C LEU A 40 -1.41 17.95 5.55
N ALA A 41 -1.62 19.20 5.15
CA ALA A 41 -2.05 20.27 6.05
C ALA A 41 -3.46 19.98 6.62
N THR A 42 -4.41 19.58 5.77
CA THR A 42 -5.76 19.19 6.20
C THR A 42 -5.72 18.01 7.18
N ALA A 43 -4.94 16.97 6.91
CA ALA A 43 -4.83 15.83 7.84
C ALA A 43 -4.33 16.28 9.23
N ARG A 44 -3.28 17.10 9.26
CA ARG A 44 -2.72 17.64 10.52
C ARG A 44 -3.71 18.54 11.25
N GLN A 45 -4.51 19.34 10.53
CA GLN A 45 -5.55 20.18 11.12
C GLN A 45 -6.57 19.36 11.94
N TYR A 46 -6.87 18.15 11.50
CA TYR A 46 -7.79 17.23 12.20
C TYR A 46 -7.07 16.26 13.15
N GLY A 47 -5.81 16.50 13.49
CA GLY A 47 -5.04 15.67 14.42
C GLY A 47 -4.62 14.31 13.85
N VAL A 48 -4.77 14.08 12.55
CA VAL A 48 -4.26 12.88 11.88
C VAL A 48 -2.79 13.09 11.58
N VAL A 49 -1.96 12.06 11.81
CA VAL A 49 -0.54 12.06 11.43
C VAL A 49 -0.41 11.45 10.05
N PRO A 50 -0.36 12.25 8.96
CA PRO A 50 -0.25 11.70 7.63
C PRO A 50 1.18 11.23 7.34
N ARG A 51 1.30 10.28 6.43
CA ARG A 51 2.56 9.81 5.90
C ARG A 51 2.45 9.62 4.39
N GLU A 52 3.42 10.15 3.65
CA GLU A 52 3.62 9.76 2.25
C GLU A 52 4.25 8.36 2.23
N ILE A 53 3.62 7.45 1.49
CA ILE A 53 3.97 6.02 1.47
C ILE A 53 4.24 5.50 0.05
N GLY A 54 4.02 6.34 -0.96
CA GLY A 54 3.71 5.86 -2.29
C GLY A 54 3.55 6.90 -3.40
N ARG A 55 3.95 6.49 -4.60
CA ARG A 55 3.52 7.05 -5.87
C ARG A 55 2.76 6.01 -6.68
N VAL A 56 1.71 6.45 -7.35
CA VAL A 56 0.96 5.62 -8.29
C VAL A 56 1.72 5.53 -9.63
N THR A 57 1.94 4.31 -10.09
CA THR A 57 2.65 3.94 -11.33
C THR A 57 1.80 2.96 -12.18
N ARG A 58 2.36 2.38 -13.26
CA ARG A 58 1.69 1.34 -14.10
C ARG A 58 2.42 -0.02 -14.06
N GLY A 59 1.69 -1.15 -14.15
CA GLY A 59 2.27 -2.52 -14.13
C GLY A 59 2.32 -3.23 -12.77
N THR A 60 3.34 -2.94 -11.96
CA THR A 60 3.79 -3.72 -10.80
C THR A 60 3.49 -3.14 -9.40
N LEU A 61 2.94 -3.90 -8.46
CA LEU A 61 2.99 -3.53 -7.05
C LEU A 61 4.39 -3.86 -6.49
N ARG A 62 5.14 -2.82 -6.13
CA ARG A 62 6.42 -2.86 -5.45
C ARG A 62 6.33 -2.19 -4.09
N ILE A 63 6.65 -2.96 -3.05
CA ILE A 63 6.72 -2.46 -1.68
C ILE A 63 8.11 -2.75 -1.14
N GLU A 64 8.76 -1.70 -0.65
CA GLU A 64 10.08 -1.79 -0.05
C GLU A 64 10.04 -1.43 1.43
N LEU A 65 10.83 -2.15 2.22
CA LEU A 65 11.07 -1.87 3.63
C LEU A 65 12.57 -1.79 3.86
N GLN A 66 13.04 -0.64 4.36
CA GLN A 66 14.47 -0.41 4.65
C GLN A 66 15.38 -0.69 3.43
N GLY A 67 14.93 -0.32 2.22
CA GLY A 67 15.67 -0.52 0.98
C GLY A 67 15.62 -1.95 0.42
N ARG A 68 14.94 -2.88 1.09
CA ARG A 68 14.70 -4.25 0.59
C ARG A 68 13.32 -4.34 -0.04
N ALA A 69 13.26 -4.80 -1.29
CA ALA A 69 12.00 -5.16 -1.93
C ALA A 69 11.37 -6.36 -1.21
N LEU A 70 10.18 -6.18 -0.65
CA LEU A 70 9.39 -7.23 0.00
C LEU A 70 8.35 -7.82 -0.94
N ILE A 71 7.72 -6.96 -1.74
CA ILE A 71 6.77 -7.33 -2.79
C ILE A 71 7.24 -6.66 -4.06
N ASP A 72 7.27 -7.42 -5.15
CA ASP A 72 7.52 -6.94 -6.51
C ASP A 72 6.73 -7.88 -7.44
N ALA A 73 5.49 -7.53 -7.72
CA ALA A 73 4.53 -8.41 -8.40
C ALA A 73 3.65 -7.64 -9.40
N PRO A 74 3.35 -8.19 -10.58
CA PRO A 74 2.42 -7.57 -11.51
C PRO A 74 1.01 -7.47 -10.91
N VAL A 75 0.34 -6.35 -11.16
CA VAL A 75 -0.97 -6.06 -10.55
C VAL A 75 -2.07 -6.93 -11.14
N GLU A 76 -1.92 -7.33 -12.41
CA GLU A 76 -2.77 -8.34 -13.03
C GLU A 76 -2.72 -9.68 -12.29
N SER A 77 -1.54 -10.13 -11.84
CA SER A 77 -1.38 -11.38 -11.10
C SER A 77 -2.03 -11.30 -9.73
N LEU A 78 -1.87 -10.17 -9.03
CA LEU A 78 -2.54 -9.93 -7.74
C LEU A 78 -4.06 -9.88 -7.89
N ARG A 79 -4.55 -9.26 -8.97
CA ARG A 79 -5.97 -9.20 -9.29
C ARG A 79 -6.54 -10.57 -9.57
N ASP A 80 -5.86 -11.38 -10.36
CA ASP A 80 -6.29 -12.75 -10.65
C ASP A 80 -6.33 -13.60 -9.37
N ALA A 81 -5.27 -13.52 -8.56
CA ALA A 81 -5.17 -14.23 -7.28
C ALA A 81 -6.37 -13.90 -6.38
N TRP A 82 -6.71 -12.62 -6.27
CA TRP A 82 -7.86 -12.15 -5.48
C TRP A 82 -9.20 -12.57 -6.09
N ALA A 83 -9.43 -12.29 -7.37
CA ALA A 83 -10.73 -12.52 -8.02
C ALA A 83 -11.09 -14.01 -8.12
N GLY A 84 -10.11 -14.85 -8.46
CA GLY A 84 -10.31 -16.31 -8.56
C GLY A 84 -10.05 -17.07 -7.25
N GLY A 85 -9.64 -16.38 -6.18
CA GLY A 85 -9.19 -17.03 -4.94
C GLY A 85 -10.26 -17.93 -4.33
N LEU A 86 -11.49 -17.41 -4.18
CA LEU A 86 -12.61 -18.18 -3.63
C LEU A 86 -13.01 -19.33 -4.55
N GLN A 87 -13.14 -19.08 -5.86
CA GLN A 87 -13.52 -20.09 -6.84
C GLN A 87 -12.58 -21.30 -6.81
N ARG A 88 -11.25 -21.05 -6.83
CA ARG A 88 -10.23 -22.10 -6.76
C ARG A 88 -10.25 -22.85 -5.42
N ALA A 89 -10.47 -22.14 -4.32
CA ALA A 89 -10.59 -22.76 -3.00
C ALA A 89 -11.81 -23.70 -2.91
N LEU A 90 -12.89 -23.38 -3.61
CA LEU A 90 -14.11 -24.17 -3.69
C LEU A 90 -14.06 -25.25 -4.80
N GLN A 91 -12.98 -25.32 -5.59
CA GLN A 91 -12.80 -26.25 -6.71
C GLN A 91 -13.90 -26.19 -7.79
N ILE A 92 -14.58 -25.06 -7.92
CA ILE A 92 -15.62 -24.84 -8.92
C ILE A 92 -15.01 -24.11 -10.12
N ALA A 93 -14.31 -24.86 -10.98
CA ALA A 93 -13.73 -24.33 -12.21
C ALA A 93 -14.82 -24.06 -13.27
#